data_AF-A0A9E3JKE7-F1
#
_entry.id   AF-A0A9E3JKE7-F1
#
_cell.length_a   1.000
_cell.length_b   1.000
_cell.length_c   1.000
_cell.angle_alpha   90.00
_cell.angle_beta   90.00
_cell.angle_gamma   90.00
#
_symmetry.space_group_name_H-M   'P 1'
#
loop_
_entity.id
_entity.type
_entity.pdbx_description
1 polymer ?
#
loop_
_entity_poly.entity_id
_entity_poly.type
_entity_poly.pdbx_seq_one_letter_code
_entity_poly.pdbx_strand_id
1 'polypeptide(L)'
;MAMGGDALGLLYFCGIKFAGYTAMAAVLRRRYPGATAASWRVGLARTVIGLAAGMGVMLLTARWHVITGTPAFYLLLLPVRLAEWLLVLWWFYERPGWRWRRALGWAGVGYVWSCLLDVPALAAVFLQPGGVWVC
;
A
#
# COMPACT_ATOMS: atom_id res chain seq x y z
N MET A 1 6.67 15.96 -22.18
CA MET A 1 5.91 15.34 -21.07
C MET A 1 4.73 14.61 -21.68
N ALA A 2 4.85 13.30 -21.91
CA ALA A 2 3.79 12.50 -22.51
C ALA A 2 2.86 12.01 -21.39
N MET A 3 1.78 12.76 -21.11
CA MET A 3 0.82 12.46 -20.03
C MET A 3 0.10 11.10 -20.14
N GLY A 4 0.24 10.39 -21.27
CA GLY A 4 -0.40 9.09 -21.50
C GLY A 4 0.32 7.88 -20.86
N GLY A 5 1.64 7.93 -20.74
CA GLY A 5 2.42 6.81 -20.18
C GLY A 5 2.29 6.70 -18.66
N ASP A 6 2.29 7.85 -17.98
CA ASP A 6 2.26 7.94 -16.52
C ASP A 6 0.88 7.56 -15.95
N ALA A 7 -0.20 7.97 -16.62
CA ALA A 7 -1.57 7.65 -16.21
C ALA A 7 -1.88 6.15 -16.35
N LEU A 8 -1.42 5.52 -17.44
CA LEU A 8 -1.55 4.07 -17.65
C LEU A 8 -0.73 3.27 -16.64
N GLY A 9 0.50 3.71 -16.34
CA GLY A 9 1.34 3.10 -15.31
C GLY A 9 0.70 3.18 -13.92
N LEU A 10 0.13 4.33 -13.56
CA LEU A 10 -0.59 4.51 -12.31
C LEU A 10 -1.84 3.63 -12.24
N LEU A 11 -2.65 3.55 -13.29
CA LEU A 11 -3.82 2.69 -13.33
C LEU A 11 -3.47 1.21 -13.21
N TYR A 12 -2.41 0.77 -13.90
CA TYR A 12 -1.89 -0.59 -13.81
C TYR A 12 -1.42 -0.90 -12.38
N PHE A 13 -0.65 0.01 -11.77
CA PHE A 13 -0.20 -0.09 -10.38
C PHE A 13 -1.38 -0.21 -9.41
N CYS A 14 -2.36 0.70 -9.53
CA CYS A 14 -3.57 0.69 -8.71
C CYS A 14 -4.34 -0.63 -8.88
N GLY A 15 -4.46 -1.16 -10.10
CA GLY A 15 -5.13 -2.41 -10.38
C GLY A 15 -4.48 -3.60 -9.69
N ILE A 16 -3.15 -3.74 -9.80
CA ILE A 16 -2.39 -4.79 -9.10
C ILE A 16 -2.56 -4.67 -7.59
N LYS A 17 -2.39 -3.46 -7.04
CA LYS A 17 -2.51 -3.21 -5.60
C LYS A 17 -3.91 -3.53 -5.11
N PHE A 18 -4.93 -3.08 -5.81
CA PHE A 18 -6.32 -3.35 -5.48
C PHE A 18 -6.62 -4.85 -5.48
N ALA A 19 -6.23 -5.58 -6.54
CA ALA A 19 -6.44 -7.01 -6.64
C ALA A 19 -5.70 -7.77 -5.54
N GLY A 20 -4.42 -7.45 -5.33
CA GLY A 20 -3.58 -8.07 -4.31
C GLY A 20 -4.06 -7.79 -2.89
N TYR A 21 -4.46 -6.56 -2.58
CA TYR A 21 -4.99 -6.21 -1.27
C TYR A 21 -6.39 -6.81 -1.04
N THR A 22 -7.21 -6.93 -2.07
CA THR A 22 -8.49 -7.65 -1.99
C THR A 22 -8.29 -9.13 -1.69
N ALA A 23 -7.31 -9.77 -2.33
CA ALA A 23 -6.94 -11.16 -2.06
C ALA A 23 -6.45 -11.35 -0.61
N MET A 24 -5.57 -10.46 -0.14
CA MET A 24 -5.09 -10.49 1.25
C MET A 24 -6.23 -10.26 2.25
N ALA A 25 -7.15 -9.34 1.95
CA ALA A 25 -8.34 -9.11 2.77
C ALA A 25 -9.28 -10.33 2.84
N ALA A 26 -9.36 -11.12 1.76
CA ALA A 26 -10.10 -12.38 1.75
C ALA A 26 -9.44 -13.44 2.65
N VAL A 27 -8.11 -13.52 2.65
CA VAL A 27 -7.35 -14.38 3.56
C VAL A 27 -7.54 -13.95 5.02
N LEU A 28 -7.43 -12.65 5.31
CA LEU A 28 -7.62 -12.09 6.65
C LEU A 28 -9.05 -12.34 7.16
N ARG A 29 -10.07 -12.19 6.31
CA ARG A 29 -11.46 -12.45 6.69
C ARG A 29 -11.67 -13.88 7.22
N ARG A 30 -10.97 -14.88 6.67
CA ARG A 30 -11.02 -16.26 7.18
C ARG A 30 -10.40 -16.41 8.58
N ARG A 31 -9.49 -15.52 8.96
CA ARG A 31 -8.78 -15.53 10.26
C ARG A 31 -9.45 -14.63 11.30
N TYR A 32 -10.36 -13.76 10.87
CA TYR A 32 -11.08 -12.81 11.67
C TYR A 32 -12.60 -13.02 11.49
N PRO A 33 -13.18 -14.01 12.19
CA PRO A 33 -14.60 -14.37 12.02
C PRO A 33 -15.58 -13.24 12.41
N GLY A 34 -15.13 -12.24 13.18
CA GLY A 34 -15.92 -11.04 13.52
C GLY A 34 -15.89 -9.94 12.44
N ALA A 35 -15.12 -10.10 11.37
CA ALA A 35 -15.01 -9.07 10.33
C ALA A 35 -16.22 -9.08 9.39
N THR A 36 -16.97 -7.99 9.38
CA THR A 36 -18.17 -7.80 8.56
C THR A 36 -17.87 -7.11 7.22
N ALA A 37 -16.68 -6.57 7.05
CA ALA A 37 -16.30 -5.84 5.86
C ALA A 37 -16.09 -6.76 4.65
N ALA A 38 -16.63 -6.37 3.50
CA ALA A 38 -16.36 -7.05 2.24
C ALA A 38 -14.88 -6.86 1.84
N SER A 39 -14.22 -7.93 1.38
CA SER A 39 -12.79 -7.94 1.08
C SER A 39 -12.38 -6.90 0.02
N TRP A 40 -13.24 -6.62 -0.96
CA TRP A 40 -12.99 -5.59 -1.96
C TRP A 40 -12.99 -4.17 -1.37
N ARG A 41 -13.81 -3.90 -0.33
CA ARG A 41 -13.81 -2.59 0.34
C ARG A 41 -12.51 -2.36 1.10
N VAL A 42 -11.99 -3.41 1.73
CA VAL A 42 -10.70 -3.38 2.42
C VAL A 42 -9.57 -3.16 1.41
N GLY A 43 -9.59 -3.88 0.28
CA GLY A 43 -8.61 -3.71 -0.80
C GLY A 43 -8.62 -2.30 -1.40
N LEU A 44 -9.81 -1.74 -1.66
CA LEU A 44 -9.98 -0.37 -2.15
C LEU A 44 -9.45 0.63 -1.14
N ALA A 45 -9.88 0.54 0.12
CA ALA A 45 -9.42 1.43 1.18
C ALA A 45 -7.90 1.42 1.33
N ARG A 46 -7.29 0.23 1.31
CA ARG A 46 -5.83 0.08 1.41
C ARG A 46 -5.09 0.69 0.23
N THR A 47 -5.65 0.58 -0.98
CA THR A 47 -5.07 1.16 -2.20
C THR A 47 -5.14 2.68 -2.15
N VAL A 48 -6.30 3.24 -1.79
CA VAL A 48 -6.50 4.69 -1.66
C VAL A 48 -5.62 5.28 -0.55
N ILE A 49 -5.56 4.63 0.61
CA ILE A 49 -4.69 5.04 1.72
C ILE A 49 -3.22 5.04 1.27
N GLY A 50 -2.79 3.98 0.57
CA GLY A 50 -1.43 3.87 0.04
C GLY A 50 -1.06 5.02 -0.89
N LEU A 51 -1.94 5.30 -1.87
CA LEU A 51 -1.73 6.41 -2.82
C LEU A 51 -1.72 7.76 -2.10
N ALA A 52 -2.67 8.00 -1.19
CA ALA A 52 -2.76 9.24 -0.44
C ALA A 52 -1.53 9.46 0.44
N ALA A 53 -1.05 8.41 1.12
CA ALA A 53 0.14 8.49 1.96
C ALA A 53 1.41 8.67 1.11
N GLY A 54 1.55 7.94 0.00
CA GLY A 54 2.68 8.10 -0.93
C GLY A 54 2.77 9.52 -1.49
N MET A 55 1.65 10.06 -1.99
CA MET A 55 1.56 11.45 -2.45
C MET A 55 1.82 12.45 -1.33
N GLY A 56 1.28 12.21 -0.13
CA GLY A 56 1.49 13.07 1.03
C GLY A 56 2.96 13.15 1.45
N VAL A 57 3.65 12.01 1.53
CA VAL A 57 5.08 11.94 1.83
C VAL A 57 5.90 12.63 0.73
N MET A 58 5.56 12.41 -0.55
CA MET A 58 6.21 13.09 -1.68
C MET A 58 6.07 14.61 -1.58
N LEU A 59 4.88 15.13 -1.31
CA LEU A 59 4.65 16.57 -1.18
C LEU A 59 5.35 17.18 0.04
N LEU A 60 5.34 16.49 1.18
CA LEU A 60 6.02 16.93 2.40
C LEU A 60 7.54 16.99 2.20
N THR A 61 8.12 15.94 1.62
CA THR A 61 9.56 15.86 1.36
C THR A 61 10.01 16.88 0.32
N ALA A 62 9.21 17.12 -0.72
CA ALA A 62 9.46 18.17 -1.71
C ALA A 62 9.38 19.57 -1.09
N ARG A 63 8.41 19.84 -0.21
CA ARG A 63 8.23 21.16 0.42
C ARG A 63 9.31 21.49 1.45
N TRP A 64 9.79 20.49 2.19
CA TRP A 64 10.71 20.72 3.30
C TRP A 64 12.18 20.51 2.92
N HIS A 65 12.46 20.09 1.67
CA HIS A 65 13.82 19.75 1.18
C HIS A 65 14.58 18.75 2.08
N VAL A 66 13.87 17.99 2.93
CA VAL A 66 14.48 17.13 3.96
C VAL A 66 15.09 15.87 3.35
N ILE A 67 14.62 15.44 2.18
CA ILE A 67 15.07 14.20 1.53
C ILE A 67 15.62 14.52 0.14
N THR A 68 16.94 14.51 0.03
CA THR A 68 17.67 14.72 -1.23
C THR A 68 18.00 13.40 -1.95
N GLY A 69 17.77 12.25 -1.31
CA GLY A 69 18.13 10.93 -1.83
C GLY A 69 16.95 9.96 -1.91
N THR A 70 16.86 9.25 -3.04
CA THR A 70 15.92 8.15 -3.31
C THR A 70 15.85 7.08 -2.20
N PRO A 71 16.96 6.61 -1.58
CA PRO A 71 16.88 5.57 -0.55
C PRO A 71 16.25 6.06 0.76
N ALA A 72 16.50 7.31 1.16
CA ALA A 72 15.91 7.88 2.39
C ALA A 72 14.39 8.05 2.27
N PHE A 73 13.89 8.34 1.06
CA PHE A 73 12.46 8.36 0.77
C PHE A 73 11.80 6.98 0.97
N TYR A 74 12.42 5.91 0.45
CA TYR A 74 11.92 4.55 0.64
C TYR A 74 11.98 4.08 2.10
N LEU A 75 13.02 4.46 2.84
CA LEU A 75 13.12 4.15 4.27
C LEU A 75 12.00 4.81 5.08
N LEU A 76 11.60 6.03 4.73
CA LEU A 76 10.48 6.73 5.39
C LEU A 76 9.13 6.09 5.05
N LEU A 77 8.98 5.51 3.86
CA LEU A 77 7.77 4.80 3.47
C LEU A 77 7.56 3.48 4.22
N LEU A 78 8.62 2.84 4.73
CA LEU A 78 8.51 1.59 5.47
C LEU A 78 7.62 1.70 6.73
N PRO A 79 7.86 2.64 7.67
CA PRO A 79 7.01 2.79 8.84
C PRO A 79 5.60 3.25 8.48
N VAL A 80 5.45 4.07 7.44
CA VAL A 80 4.13 4.47 6.93
C VAL A 80 3.35 3.24 6.49
N ARG A 81 3.96 2.36 5.68
CA ARG A 81 3.33 1.15 5.18
C ARG A 81 2.91 0.19 6.30
N LEU A 82 3.70 0.07 7.36
CA LEU A 82 3.32 -0.70 8.54
C LEU A 82 2.14 -0.06 9.29
N ALA A 83 2.15 1.26 9.46
CA ALA A 83 1.06 2.01 10.08
C ALA A 83 -0.25 1.88 9.29
N GLU A 84 -0.19 1.90 7.95
CA GLU A 84 -1.35 1.69 7.08
C GLU A 84 -1.99 0.32 7.29
N TRP A 85 -1.17 -0.74 7.39
CA TRP A 85 -1.67 -2.08 7.65
C TRP A 85 -2.30 -2.20 9.04
N LEU A 86 -1.69 -1.60 10.05
CA LEU A 86 -2.28 -1.53 11.39
C LEU A 86 -3.61 -0.76 11.37
N LEU A 87 -3.69 0.36 10.66
CA LEU A 87 -4.91 1.15 10.51
C LEU A 87 -6.03 0.34 9.86
N VAL A 88 -5.73 -0.39 8.79
CA VAL A 88 -6.71 -1.24 8.08
C VAL A 88 -7.18 -2.40 8.98
N LEU A 89 -6.29 -3.05 9.70
CA LEU A 89 -6.65 -4.11 10.66
C LEU A 89 -7.53 -3.56 11.79
N TRP A 90 -7.20 -2.37 12.29
CA TRP A 90 -7.97 -1.68 13.33
C TRP A 90 -9.36 -1.26 12.88
N TRP A 91 -9.47 -0.77 11.64
CA TRP A 91 -10.75 -0.29 11.12
C TRP A 91 -11.69 -1.44 10.80
N PHE A 92 -11.20 -2.50 10.14
CA PHE A 92 -12.06 -3.50 9.51
C PHE A 92 -12.14 -4.85 10.25
N TYR A 93 -11.23 -5.16 11.16
CA TYR A 93 -11.11 -6.52 11.72
C TYR A 93 -11.16 -6.60 13.25
N GLU A 94 -10.63 -5.63 14.01
CA GLU A 94 -10.48 -5.75 15.47
C GLU A 94 -11.19 -4.64 16.29
N ARG A 95 -12.52 -4.57 16.23
CA ARG A 95 -13.35 -3.76 17.17
C ARG A 95 -14.36 -4.67 17.87
N PRO A 96 -14.39 -4.87 19.21
CA PRO A 96 -13.55 -4.41 20.33
C PRO A 96 -12.74 -5.56 20.96
N GLY A 97 -11.41 -5.52 20.89
CA GLY A 97 -10.55 -6.58 21.45
C GLY A 97 -9.14 -6.57 20.87
N TRP A 98 -8.57 -5.38 20.68
CA TRP A 98 -7.34 -5.16 19.93
C TRP A 98 -6.15 -5.95 20.51
N ARG A 99 -5.65 -6.92 19.76
CA ARG A 99 -4.53 -7.79 20.12
C ARG A 99 -3.30 -7.37 19.35
N TRP A 100 -2.57 -6.39 19.90
CA TRP A 100 -1.34 -5.83 19.32
C TRP A 100 -0.39 -6.86 18.71
N ARG A 101 -0.11 -7.98 19.41
CA ARG A 101 0.79 -9.03 18.90
C ARG A 101 0.28 -9.68 17.61
N ARG A 102 -1.03 -9.95 17.53
CA ARG A 102 -1.66 -10.54 16.34
C ARG A 102 -1.75 -9.52 15.22
N ALA A 103 -2.14 -8.29 15.54
CA ALA A 103 -2.20 -7.18 14.57
C ALA A 103 -0.82 -6.89 13.96
N LEU A 104 0.24 -6.85 14.76
CA LEU A 104 1.61 -6.66 14.27
C LEU A 104 2.08 -7.82 13.39
N GLY A 105 1.75 -9.06 13.76
CA GLY A 105 2.06 -10.24 12.93
C GLY A 105 1.41 -10.15 11.54
N TRP A 106 0.11 -9.86 11.49
CA TRP A 106 -0.61 -9.70 10.22
C TRP A 106 -0.22 -8.44 9.46
N ALA A 107 0.13 -7.35 10.15
CA ALA A 107 0.67 -6.16 9.51
C ALA A 107 2.04 -6.43 8.87
N GLY A 108 2.87 -7.27 9.50
CA GLY A 108 4.12 -7.77 8.92
C GLY A 108 3.90 -8.62 7.67
N VAL A 109 2.94 -9.56 7.70
CA VAL A 109 2.56 -10.33 6.50
C VAL A 109 2.02 -9.41 5.40
N GLY A 110 1.17 -8.45 5.76
CA GLY A 110 0.65 -7.45 4.85
C GLY A 110 1.76 -6.58 4.25
N TYR A 111 2.77 -6.21 5.04
CA TYR A 111 3.93 -5.47 4.58
C TYR A 111 4.73 -6.27 3.53
N VAL A 112 5.05 -7.54 3.83
CA VAL A 112 5.74 -8.42 2.87
C VAL A 112 4.91 -8.58 1.60
N TRP A 113 3.59 -8.76 1.75
CA TRP A 113 2.67 -8.83 0.62
C TRP A 113 2.67 -7.55 -0.23
N SER A 114 2.65 -6.38 0.41
CA SER A 114 2.77 -5.09 -0.29
C SER A 114 4.09 -5.00 -1.08
N CYS A 115 5.21 -5.48 -0.53
CA CYS A 115 6.51 -5.53 -1.21
C CYS A 115 6.51 -6.50 -2.39
N LEU A 116 5.87 -7.66 -2.26
CA LEU A 116 5.71 -8.60 -3.38
C LEU A 116 4.87 -8.00 -4.51
N LEU A 117 3.80 -7.26 -4.18
CA LEU A 117 2.99 -6.55 -5.17
C LEU A 117 3.73 -5.37 -5.82
N ASP A 118 4.82 -4.88 -5.23
CA ASP A 118 5.68 -3.88 -5.86
C ASP A 118 6.60 -4.48 -6.93
N VAL A 119 6.88 -5.80 -6.90
CA VAL A 119 7.77 -6.44 -7.89
C VAL A 119 7.22 -6.36 -9.33
N PRO A 120 5.94 -6.69 -9.61
CA PRO A 120 5.39 -6.48 -10.94
C PRO A 120 5.30 -5.00 -11.32
N ALA A 121 5.15 -4.09 -10.34
CA ALA A 121 5.20 -2.64 -10.59
C ALA A 121 6.62 -2.18 -10.97
N LEU A 122 7.66 -2.69 -10.30
CA LEU A 122 9.06 -2.51 -10.66
C LEU A 122 9.29 -3.03 -12.09
N ALA A 123 8.83 -4.24 -12.39
CA ALA A 123 8.98 -4.86 -13.70
C ALA A 123 8.29 -4.04 -14.82
N ALA A 124 7.11 -3.47 -14.55
CA ALA A 124 6.40 -2.61 -15.50
C ALA A 124 7.19 -1.34 -15.86
N VAL A 125 7.95 -0.76 -14.92
CA VAL A 125 8.83 0.39 -15.19
C VAL A 125 10.01 0.03 -16.08
N PHE A 126 10.55 -1.19 -15.99
CA PHE A 126 11.58 -1.66 -16.92
C PHE A 126 11.03 -1.99 -18.32
N LEU A 127 9.72 -2.18 -18.44
CA LEU A 127 9.03 -2.47 -19.70
C LEU A 127 8.45 -1.20 -20.39
N GLN A 128 8.22 -0.11 -19.65
CA GLN A 128 7.73 1.16 -20.20
C GLN A 128 8.85 2.21 -20.33
N PRO A 129 9.13 2.75 -21.53
CA PRO A 129 10.07 3.84 -21.68
C PRO A 129 9.51 5.12 -21.03
N GLY A 130 10.19 5.62 -20.00
CA GLY A 130 9.86 6.87 -19.28
C GLY A 130 9.17 6.70 -17.91
N GLY A 131 9.08 5.48 -17.37
CA GLY A 131 8.29 5.20 -16.16
C GLY A 131 8.70 5.97 -14.90
N VAL A 132 7.85 6.91 -14.48
CA VAL A 132 7.94 7.53 -13.16
C VAL A 132 7.35 6.58 -12.13
N TRP A 133 8.14 6.25 -11.11
CA TRP A 133 7.78 5.39 -9.99
C TRP A 133 6.80 6.11 -9.06
N VAL A 134 5.55 5.65 -8.99
CA VAL A 134 4.58 6.09 -7.97
C VAL A 134 4.38 4.93 -6.99
N CYS A 135 4.75 5.18 -5.73
CA CYS A 135 4.71 4.22 -4.62
C CYS A 135 3.29 3.92 -4.11
#